data_AF-A0LGI5-F1
#
_entry.id   AF-A0LGI5-F1
#
_cell.length_a   1.000
_cell.length_b   1.000
_cell.length_c   1.000
_cell.angle_alpha   90.00
_cell.angle_beta   90.00
_cell.angle_gamma   90.00
#
_symmetry.space_group_name_H-M   'P 1'
#
loop_
_entity.id
_entity.type
_entity.pdbx_description
1 polymer ?
#
loop_
_entity_poly.entity_id
_entity_poly.type
_entity_poly.pdbx_seq_one_letter_code
_entity_poly.pdbx_strand_id
1 'polypeptide(L)'
;MRAAFDMGQEKHRDDLGGRFLMKIAVIDGESGTIGATVVTKIRHTLGERIEIWALGTNAIATDRMMKAGANRGAAGEAAITRCAGQVDIIVGSISILVAHAFLGEVTPSIAEAVGTAEARKLILPISQESVTVVSTFPEPLPHMVEGLVKLHLAPLVDAADKNRKPH
;
A
#
# COMPACT_ATOMS: atom_id res chain seq x y z
N MET A 1 -24.73 -30.04 -41.39
CA MET A 1 -24.59 -30.07 -39.92
C MET A 1 -23.31 -29.30 -39.60
N ARG A 2 -23.40 -27.99 -39.28
CA ARG A 2 -23.17 -27.42 -37.92
C ARG A 2 -21.84 -27.92 -37.31
N ALA A 3 -20.90 -27.12 -36.82
CA ALA A 3 -20.83 -25.69 -36.59
C ALA A 3 -19.35 -25.34 -36.28
N ALA A 4 -19.07 -24.03 -36.23
CA ALA A 4 -17.86 -23.38 -35.78
C ALA A 4 -17.19 -24.06 -34.56
N PHE A 5 -15.87 -24.14 -34.58
CA PHE A 5 -15.07 -24.21 -33.36
C PHE A 5 -14.19 -22.96 -33.30
N ASP A 6 -14.37 -22.26 -32.19
CA ASP A 6 -14.18 -20.84 -32.01
C ASP A 6 -12.74 -20.35 -32.10
N MET A 7 -12.65 -19.13 -32.62
CA MET A 7 -11.62 -18.14 -32.34
C MET A 7 -11.51 -17.92 -30.83
N GLY A 8 -10.29 -17.99 -30.30
CA GLY A 8 -10.04 -17.66 -28.89
C GLY A 8 -8.56 -17.62 -28.53
N GLN A 9 -7.70 -17.13 -29.43
CA GLN A 9 -6.32 -16.79 -29.11
C GLN A 9 -6.29 -15.54 -28.20
N GLU A 10 -5.70 -15.72 -27.02
CA GLU A 10 -5.01 -14.72 -26.19
C GLU A 10 -5.64 -13.31 -26.06
N LYS A 11 -6.65 -13.19 -25.19
CA LYS A 11 -6.86 -11.96 -24.40
C LYS A 11 -6.14 -12.10 -23.06
N HIS A 12 -4.84 -11.93 -23.05
CA HIS A 12 -4.05 -11.93 -21.82
C HIS A 12 -3.03 -10.80 -21.88
N ARG A 13 -3.39 -9.59 -21.41
CA ARG A 13 -2.51 -8.71 -20.61
C ARG A 13 -3.06 -7.34 -20.16
N ASP A 14 -4.13 -6.79 -20.73
CA ASP A 14 -4.46 -5.37 -20.45
C ASP A 14 -5.80 -5.09 -19.72
N ASP A 15 -6.56 -6.10 -19.27
CA ASP A 15 -7.93 -5.91 -18.73
C ASP A 15 -8.04 -5.74 -17.19
N LEU A 16 -6.92 -5.57 -16.48
CA LEU A 16 -6.93 -5.27 -15.03
C LEU A 16 -6.91 -3.77 -14.72
N GLY A 17 -6.62 -2.92 -15.71
CA GLY A 17 -6.53 -1.46 -15.55
C GLY A 17 -7.87 -0.78 -15.25
N GLY A 18 -9.00 -1.48 -15.45
CA GLY A 18 -10.35 -0.91 -15.27
C GLY A 18 -11.05 -1.30 -13.96
N ARG A 19 -10.48 -2.19 -13.13
CA ARG A 19 -11.22 -2.76 -11.98
C ARG A 19 -10.98 -2.03 -10.66
N PHE A 20 -9.79 -1.50 -10.44
CA PHE A 20 -9.43 -0.80 -9.22
C PHE A 20 -9.35 0.71 -9.47
N LEU A 21 -9.84 1.51 -8.52
CA LEU A 21 -9.83 2.97 -8.58
C LEU A 21 -8.45 3.55 -8.26
N MET A 22 -7.68 2.88 -7.42
CA MET A 22 -6.32 3.27 -7.02
C MET A 22 -5.49 2.05 -6.61
N LYS A 23 -4.17 2.21 -6.70
CA LYS A 23 -3.14 1.31 -6.18
C LYS A 23 -2.51 1.90 -4.94
N ILE A 24 -2.51 1.12 -3.85
CA ILE A 24 -1.93 1.54 -2.57
C ILE A 24 -0.84 0.56 -2.18
N ALA A 25 0.37 1.05 -1.98
CA ALA A 25 1.39 0.30 -1.27
C ALA A 25 1.20 0.48 0.25
N VAL A 26 1.16 -0.62 0.99
CA VAL A 26 1.38 -0.61 2.43
C VAL A 26 2.79 -1.16 2.66
N ILE A 27 3.67 -0.30 3.19
CA ILE A 27 5.06 -0.64 3.50
C ILE A 27 5.18 -0.84 5.01
N ASP A 28 5.70 -1.99 5.41
CA ASP A 28 5.95 -2.33 6.81
C ASP A 28 7.18 -3.23 6.94
N GLY A 29 7.76 -3.28 8.14
CA GLY A 29 8.90 -4.13 8.45
C GLY A 29 8.70 -4.97 9.69
N GLU A 30 9.80 -5.46 10.26
CA GLU A 30 9.81 -6.30 11.47
C GLU A 30 8.75 -7.44 11.40
N SER A 31 7.69 -7.33 12.20
CA SER A 31 6.61 -8.32 12.32
C SER A 31 5.43 -8.12 11.36
N GLY A 32 5.37 -7.01 10.61
CA GLY A 32 4.27 -6.66 9.72
C GLY A 32 2.94 -6.30 10.40
N THR A 33 2.94 -6.07 11.73
CA THR A 33 1.69 -5.94 12.51
C THR A 33 0.93 -4.66 12.19
N ILE A 34 1.63 -3.55 12.00
CA ILE A 34 1.01 -2.26 11.69
C ILE A 34 0.42 -2.30 10.29
N GLY A 35 1.21 -2.77 9.32
CA GLY A 35 0.81 -2.96 7.93
C GLY A 35 -0.42 -3.86 7.83
N ALA A 36 -0.43 -5.02 8.50
CA ALA A 36 -1.59 -5.91 8.50
C ALA A 36 -2.86 -5.23 9.05
N THR A 37 -2.71 -4.45 10.14
CA THR A 37 -3.83 -3.67 10.72
C THR A 37 -4.37 -2.64 9.73
N VAL A 38 -3.49 -1.92 9.03
CA VAL A 38 -3.86 -0.99 7.96
C VAL A 38 -4.58 -1.71 6.82
N VAL A 39 -4.03 -2.81 6.31
CA VAL A 39 -4.63 -3.60 5.21
C VAL A 39 -6.03 -4.07 5.58
N THR A 40 -6.20 -4.66 6.77
CA THR A 40 -7.52 -5.11 7.25
C THR A 40 -8.51 -3.94 7.31
N LYS A 41 -8.09 -2.77 7.82
CA LYS A 41 -8.97 -1.61 7.88
C LYS A 41 -9.36 -1.10 6.51
N ILE A 42 -8.41 -1.01 5.57
CA ILE A 42 -8.67 -0.60 4.18
C ILE A 42 -9.68 -1.56 3.55
N ARG A 43 -9.48 -2.88 3.66
CA ARG A 43 -10.43 -3.88 3.14
C ARG A 43 -11.82 -3.72 3.74
N HIS A 44 -11.92 -3.59 5.05
CA HIS A 44 -13.20 -3.41 5.72
C HIS A 44 -13.94 -2.14 5.29
N THR A 45 -13.23 -1.04 5.06
CA THR A 45 -13.85 0.27 4.75
C THR A 45 -14.09 0.48 3.26
N LEU A 46 -13.19 0.03 2.39
CA LEU A 46 -13.21 0.35 0.95
C LEU A 46 -13.51 -0.87 0.06
N GLY A 47 -13.54 -2.08 0.62
CA GLY A 47 -13.79 -3.31 -0.11
C GLY A 47 -12.83 -3.52 -1.28
N GLU A 48 -13.30 -4.19 -2.32
CA GLU A 48 -12.50 -4.58 -3.49
C GLU A 48 -12.31 -3.47 -4.54
N ARG A 49 -12.61 -2.21 -4.20
CA ARG A 49 -12.42 -1.07 -5.12
C ARG A 49 -10.96 -0.65 -5.28
N ILE A 50 -10.09 -1.11 -4.38
CA ILE A 50 -8.69 -0.70 -4.29
C ILE A 50 -7.77 -1.89 -4.50
N GLU A 51 -6.65 -1.68 -5.16
CA GLU A 51 -5.57 -2.66 -5.22
C GLU A 51 -4.57 -2.36 -4.11
N ILE A 52 -4.34 -3.30 -3.19
CA ILE A 52 -3.35 -3.17 -2.11
C ILE A 52 -2.12 -4.01 -2.43
N TRP A 53 -0.96 -3.37 -2.43
CA TRP A 53 0.34 -4.00 -2.54
C TRP A 53 0.98 -4.05 -1.13
N ALA A 54 1.10 -5.24 -0.58
CA ALA A 54 1.85 -5.54 0.62
C ALA A 54 3.35 -5.55 0.30
N LEU A 55 4.04 -4.46 0.64
CA LEU A 55 5.47 -4.31 0.39
C LEU A 55 6.24 -4.42 1.71
N GLY A 56 6.61 -5.63 2.11
CA GLY A 56 7.37 -5.80 3.34
C GLY A 56 8.86 -5.54 3.13
N THR A 57 9.54 -4.92 4.09
CA THR A 57 11.01 -4.87 4.09
C THR A 57 11.62 -6.27 4.26
N ASN A 58 10.84 -7.20 4.82
CA ASN A 58 11.12 -8.63 4.88
C ASN A 58 9.92 -9.50 4.47
N ALA A 59 10.15 -10.81 4.33
CA ALA A 59 9.13 -11.77 3.89
C ALA A 59 8.01 -12.00 4.92
N ILE A 60 8.30 -11.93 6.22
CA ILE A 60 7.31 -12.11 7.30
C ILE A 60 6.31 -10.96 7.28
N ALA A 61 6.79 -9.72 7.18
CA ALA A 61 5.93 -8.54 7.10
C ALA A 61 5.00 -8.60 5.87
N THR A 62 5.57 -9.00 4.73
CA THR A 62 4.82 -9.21 3.48
C THR A 62 3.73 -10.27 3.65
N ASP A 63 4.08 -11.46 4.14
CA ASP A 63 3.14 -12.57 4.35
C ASP A 63 1.99 -12.19 5.29
N ARG A 64 2.29 -11.45 6.36
CA ARG A 64 1.26 -11.00 7.32
C ARG A 64 0.27 -10.02 6.68
N MET A 65 0.75 -9.07 5.89
CA MET A 65 -0.12 -8.16 5.14
C MET A 65 -0.93 -8.88 4.06
N MET A 66 -0.35 -9.88 3.41
CA MET A 66 -1.09 -10.73 2.46
C MET A 66 -2.22 -11.49 3.14
N LYS A 67 -1.96 -12.11 4.30
CA LYS A 67 -3.00 -12.77 5.12
C LYS A 67 -4.09 -11.81 5.62
N ALA A 68 -3.76 -10.53 5.75
CA ALA A 68 -4.72 -9.48 6.10
C ALA A 68 -5.64 -9.04 4.94
N GLY A 69 -5.39 -9.53 3.72
CA GLY A 69 -6.24 -9.28 2.55
C GLY A 69 -5.63 -8.35 1.49
N ALA A 70 -4.30 -8.21 1.43
CA ALA A 70 -3.65 -7.51 0.33
C ALA A 70 -3.75 -8.30 -0.99
N ASN A 71 -3.71 -7.61 -2.13
CA ASN A 71 -3.89 -8.22 -3.44
C ASN A 71 -2.57 -8.76 -4.03
N ARG A 72 -1.45 -8.06 -3.76
CA ARG A 72 -0.11 -8.43 -4.26
C ARG A 72 0.91 -8.27 -3.14
N GLY A 73 1.89 -9.15 -3.10
CA GLY A 73 2.93 -9.15 -2.07
C GLY A 73 4.31 -9.19 -2.70
N ALA A 74 5.22 -8.36 -2.21
CA ALA A 74 6.64 -8.41 -2.56
C ALA A 74 7.50 -7.95 -1.39
N ALA A 75 8.71 -8.50 -1.26
CA ALA A 75 9.57 -8.28 -0.11
C ALA A 75 10.96 -7.77 -0.50
N GLY A 76 11.54 -6.91 0.35
CA GLY A 76 12.93 -6.47 0.27
C GLY A 76 13.17 -5.25 -0.62
N GLU A 77 14.42 -4.78 -0.61
CA GLU A 77 14.83 -3.51 -1.24
C GLU A 77 14.43 -3.40 -2.71
N ALA A 78 14.81 -4.38 -3.55
CA ALA A 78 14.54 -4.33 -4.98
C ALA A 78 13.04 -4.28 -5.31
N ALA A 79 12.22 -4.95 -4.48
CA ALA A 79 10.77 -4.92 -4.64
C ALA A 79 10.21 -3.54 -4.27
N ILE A 80 10.55 -3.03 -3.08
CA ILE A 80 10.02 -1.75 -2.60
C ILE A 80 10.44 -0.60 -3.50
N THR A 81 11.73 -0.52 -3.85
CA THR A 81 12.27 0.54 -4.73
C THR A 81 11.59 0.56 -6.09
N ARG A 82 11.39 -0.60 -6.71
CA ARG A 82 10.69 -0.72 -7.99
C ARG A 82 9.20 -0.35 -7.87
N CYS A 83 8.53 -0.78 -6.81
CA CYS A 83 7.09 -0.65 -6.66
C CYS A 83 6.65 0.73 -6.16
N ALA A 84 7.49 1.47 -5.42
CA ALA A 84 7.15 2.79 -4.87
C ALA A 84 6.70 3.79 -5.96
N GLY A 85 7.29 3.74 -7.15
CA GLY A 85 6.91 4.58 -8.29
C GLY A 85 5.73 4.07 -9.14
N GLN A 86 5.04 3.00 -8.73
CA GLN A 86 3.95 2.38 -9.51
C GLN A 86 2.59 2.43 -8.82
N VAL A 87 2.53 3.07 -7.66
CA VAL A 87 1.33 3.19 -6.83
C VAL A 87 0.92 4.65 -6.70
N ASP A 88 -0.35 4.89 -6.41
CA ASP A 88 -0.88 6.24 -6.23
C ASP A 88 -0.66 6.74 -4.80
N ILE A 89 -0.66 5.81 -3.85
CA ILE A 89 -0.54 6.08 -2.41
C ILE A 89 0.45 5.12 -1.77
N ILE A 90 1.29 5.64 -0.87
CA ILE A 90 2.14 4.85 0.03
C ILE A 90 1.66 5.07 1.47
N VAL A 91 1.43 3.99 2.19
CA VAL A 91 1.04 3.97 3.60
C VAL A 91 2.09 3.22 4.41
N GLY A 92 2.44 3.74 5.58
CA GLY A 92 3.29 3.06 6.55
C GLY A 92 3.59 3.95 7.75
N SER A 93 4.47 3.50 8.63
CA SER A 93 4.98 4.33 9.73
C SER A 93 6.04 5.32 9.23
N ILE A 94 6.40 6.33 10.01
CA ILE A 94 7.45 7.29 9.62
C ILE A 94 8.81 6.60 9.43
N SER A 95 9.03 5.45 10.07
CA SER A 95 10.22 4.62 9.92
C SER A 95 10.53 4.25 8.46
N ILE A 96 9.52 4.11 7.58
CA ILE A 96 9.77 3.78 6.16
C ILE A 96 10.53 4.89 5.40
N LEU A 97 10.61 6.09 5.97
CA LEU A 97 11.33 7.25 5.43
C LEU A 97 12.70 7.45 6.08
N VAL A 98 13.04 6.64 7.08
CA VAL A 98 14.28 6.79 7.86
C VAL A 98 15.25 5.71 7.41
N ALA A 99 16.35 6.11 6.78
CA ALA A 99 17.38 5.17 6.38
C ALA A 99 17.91 4.39 7.60
N HIS A 100 18.08 3.09 7.43
CA HIS A 100 18.47 2.12 8.46
C HIS A 100 17.46 1.89 9.59
N ALA A 101 16.21 2.32 9.42
CA ALA A 101 15.11 1.94 10.31
C ALA A 101 14.83 0.42 10.27
N PHE A 102 14.03 -0.05 11.24
CA PHE A 102 13.71 -1.47 11.43
C PHE A 102 14.98 -2.32 11.52
N LEU A 103 15.94 -1.89 12.36
CA LEU A 103 17.25 -2.56 12.53
C LEU A 103 18.03 -2.75 11.21
N GLY A 104 17.84 -1.84 10.24
CA GLY A 104 18.52 -1.86 8.96
C GLY A 104 17.72 -2.50 7.81
N GLU A 105 16.49 -2.97 8.04
CA GLU A 105 15.64 -3.47 6.96
C GLU A 105 15.20 -2.37 5.98
N VAL A 106 15.03 -1.13 6.47
CA VAL A 106 14.84 0.04 5.60
C VAL A 106 16.21 0.50 5.13
N THR A 107 16.56 0.20 3.90
CA THR A 107 17.84 0.64 3.32
C THR A 107 17.75 2.09 2.82
N PRO A 108 18.88 2.79 2.60
CA PRO A 108 18.88 4.12 2.01
C PRO A 108 18.12 4.17 0.67
N SER A 109 18.27 3.14 -0.17
CA SER A 109 17.54 3.02 -1.43
C SER A 109 16.02 2.97 -1.22
N ILE A 110 15.55 2.23 -0.20
CA ILE A 110 14.13 2.20 0.16
C ILE A 110 13.67 3.60 0.58
N ALA A 111 14.37 4.23 1.52
CA ALA A 111 14.00 5.55 2.03
C ALA A 111 13.97 6.61 0.91
N GLU A 112 14.94 6.59 0.00
CA GLU A 112 14.99 7.46 -1.17
C GLU A 112 13.83 7.18 -2.13
N ALA A 113 13.60 5.93 -2.50
CA ALA A 113 12.52 5.57 -3.42
C ALA A 113 11.14 5.94 -2.87
N VAL A 114 10.91 5.70 -1.57
CA VAL A 114 9.67 6.10 -0.90
C VAL A 114 9.56 7.62 -0.80
N GLY A 115 10.64 8.31 -0.39
CA GLY A 115 10.66 9.76 -0.22
C GLY A 115 10.42 10.52 -1.52
N THR A 116 11.01 10.06 -2.62
CA THR A 116 10.98 10.72 -3.93
C THR A 116 9.82 10.31 -4.83
N ALA A 117 9.11 9.21 -4.53
CA ALA A 117 7.96 8.78 -5.32
C ALA A 117 6.90 9.88 -5.45
N GLU A 118 6.27 10.00 -6.63
CA GLU A 118 5.15 10.94 -6.83
C GLU A 118 3.89 10.53 -6.05
N ALA A 119 3.82 9.26 -5.64
CA ALA A 119 2.76 8.70 -4.80
C ALA A 119 2.55 9.55 -3.55
N ARG A 120 1.28 9.79 -3.19
CA ARG A 120 0.94 10.50 -1.95
C ARG A 120 1.27 9.62 -0.75
N LYS A 121 2.01 10.16 0.22
CA LYS A 121 2.35 9.44 1.45
C LYS A 121 1.32 9.72 2.55
N LEU A 122 0.75 8.68 3.12
CA LEU A 122 -0.04 8.72 4.36
C LEU A 122 0.74 8.01 5.45
N ILE A 123 1.36 8.80 6.34
CA ILE A 123 2.35 8.31 7.29
C ILE A 123 1.80 8.33 8.71
N LEU A 124 1.88 7.19 9.39
CA LEU A 124 1.62 7.09 10.82
C LEU A 124 2.85 7.61 11.59
N PRO A 125 2.72 8.56 12.53
CA PRO A 125 3.83 9.08 13.32
C PRO A 125 4.27 8.09 14.42
N ILE A 126 4.56 6.85 14.04
CA ILE A 126 5.05 5.77 14.91
C ILE A 126 6.48 5.46 14.48
N SER A 127 7.41 5.49 15.43
CA SER A 127 8.83 5.25 15.19
C SER A 127 9.44 4.57 16.40
N GLN A 128 10.33 3.61 16.19
CA GLN A 128 11.25 3.14 17.23
C GLN A 128 12.64 3.78 17.06
N GLU A 129 12.88 4.44 15.93
CA GLU A 129 14.09 5.15 15.58
C GLU A 129 14.18 6.50 16.31
N SER A 130 15.37 7.12 16.28
CA SER A 130 15.67 8.43 16.88
C SER A 130 15.04 9.60 16.09
N VAL A 131 13.73 9.55 15.91
CA VAL A 131 12.93 10.56 15.22
C VAL A 131 11.77 10.98 16.11
N THR A 132 11.62 12.28 16.29
CA THR A 132 10.51 12.87 17.05
C THR A 132 9.74 13.83 16.14
N VAL A 133 8.44 13.60 16.00
CA VAL A 133 7.54 14.54 15.32
C VAL A 133 7.02 15.52 16.37
N VAL A 134 7.46 16.78 16.30
CA VAL A 134 7.28 17.79 17.38
C VAL A 134 5.81 18.13 17.67
N SER A 135 4.91 18.01 16.69
CA SER A 135 3.49 18.30 16.85
C SER A 135 2.64 17.13 16.37
N THR A 136 2.29 16.24 17.30
CA THR A 136 1.32 15.14 17.11
C THR A 136 0.47 15.00 18.37
N PHE A 137 -0.73 14.44 18.21
CA PHE A 137 -1.54 14.02 19.35
C PHE A 137 -1.33 12.52 19.55
N PRO A 138 -0.98 12.07 20.77
CA PRO A 138 -0.83 10.65 21.04
C PRO A 138 -2.19 9.98 20.96
N GLU A 139 -2.32 9.02 20.03
CA GLU A 139 -3.51 8.20 19.89
C GLU A 139 -3.12 6.72 19.84
N PRO A 140 -3.98 5.82 20.36
CA PRO A 140 -3.81 4.38 20.14
C PRO A 140 -3.80 4.05 18.64
N LEU A 141 -2.97 3.09 18.23
CA LEU A 141 -2.85 2.65 16.82
C LEU A 141 -4.21 2.46 16.11
N PRO A 142 -5.25 1.83 16.71
CA PRO A 142 -6.54 1.68 16.05
C PRO A 142 -7.18 3.01 15.63
N HIS A 143 -7.08 4.07 16.45
CA HIS A 143 -7.64 5.38 16.12
C HIS A 143 -6.85 6.07 15.00
N MET A 144 -5.52 5.95 15.03
CA MET A 144 -4.68 6.49 13.97
C MET A 144 -4.98 5.82 12.61
N VAL A 145 -5.15 4.49 12.60
CA VAL A 145 -5.51 3.74 11.39
C VAL A 145 -6.94 4.09 10.94
N GLU A 146 -7.88 4.26 11.87
CA GLU A 146 -9.24 4.75 11.58
C GLU A 146 -9.20 6.10 10.86
N GLY A 147 -8.47 7.07 11.42
CA GLY A 147 -8.30 8.41 10.86
C GLY A 147 -7.62 8.38 9.48
N LEU A 148 -6.54 7.62 9.35
CA LEU A 148 -5.84 7.42 8.08
C LEU A 148 -6.78 6.94 6.99
N VAL A 149 -7.60 5.93 7.28
CA VAL A 149 -8.48 5.33 6.27
C VAL A 149 -9.71 6.21 6.00
N LYS A 150 -10.40 6.70 7.04
CA LYS A 150 -11.66 7.44 6.86
C LYS A 150 -11.49 8.89 6.48
N LEU A 151 -10.51 9.59 7.05
CA LEU A 151 -10.37 11.03 6.88
C LEU A 151 -9.43 11.39 5.73
N HIS A 152 -8.52 10.49 5.36
CA HIS A 152 -7.53 10.77 4.32
C HIS A 152 -7.68 9.85 3.11
N LEU A 153 -7.75 8.53 3.30
CA LEU A 153 -7.77 7.63 2.16
C LEU A 153 -9.13 7.58 1.44
N ALA A 154 -10.23 7.38 2.16
CA ALA A 154 -11.56 7.27 1.56
C ALA A 154 -11.94 8.51 0.71
N PRO A 155 -11.70 9.76 1.17
CA PRO A 155 -11.97 10.93 0.34
C PRO A 155 -11.17 10.99 -0.97
N LEU A 156 -9.93 10.47 -0.97
CA LEU A 156 -9.11 10.40 -2.19
C LEU A 156 -9.70 9.40 -3.19
N VAL A 157 -10.12 8.24 -2.69
CA VAL A 157 -10.77 7.20 -3.51
C VAL A 157 -12.09 7.71 -4.09
N ASP A 158 -12.92 8.36 -3.29
CA ASP A 158 -14.21 8.91 -3.73
C ASP A 158 -14.01 10.02 -4.80
N ALA A 159 -12.94 10.81 -4.68
CA ALA A 159 -12.60 11.81 -5.69
C ALA A 159 -12.14 11.17 -7.01
N ALA A 160 -11.36 10.08 -6.97
CA ALA A 160 -10.98 9.34 -8.17
C ALA A 160 -12.19 8.67 -8.85
N ASP A 161 -13.12 8.13 -8.08
CA ASP A 161 -14.35 7.52 -8.61
C ASP A 161 -15.20 8.54 -9.37
N LYS A 162 -15.41 9.73 -8.79
CA LYS A 162 -16.15 10.83 -9.44
C LYS A 162 -15.51 11.33 -10.74
N ASN A 163 -14.19 11.27 -10.84
CA ASN A 163 -13.44 11.70 -12.03
C ASN A 163 -13.39 10.62 -13.12
N ARG A 164 -13.81 9.39 -12.82
CA ARG A 164 -13.90 8.32 -13.80
C ARG A 164 -15.07 8.61 -14.73
N LYS A 165 -14.79 8.84 -16.02
CA LYS A 165 -15.84 9.04 -17.04
C LYS A 165 -16.75 7.80 -17.06
N PRO A 166 -18.08 7.96 -17.07
CA PRO A 166 -18.97 6.83 -17.29
C PRO A 166 -18.67 6.22 -18.67
N HIS A 167 -18.52 4.90 -18.70
CA HIS A 167 -18.35 4.12 -19.93
C HIS A 167 -19.63 4.17 -20.77
#